data_AF-A0A943VWG8-F1
#
_entry.id   AF-A0A943VWG8-F1
#
_cell.length_a   1.000
_cell.length_b   1.000
_cell.length_c   1.000
_cell.angle_alpha   90.00
_cell.angle_beta   90.00
_cell.angle_gamma   90.00
#
_symmetry.space_group_name_H-M   'P 1'
#
loop_
_entity.id
_entity.type
_entity.pdbx_description
1 polymer ?
#
loop_
_entity_poly.entity_id
_entity_poly.type
_entity_poly.pdbx_seq_one_letter_code
_entity_poly.pdbx_strand_id
1 'polypeptide(L)'
;MSENKKPVKVFKKIKHKRPAAQPVKLPPAMSEPDIADADIEALLADNSLEMPNSDPDIRNIARQTAAPQQPAPARAAPAPAESEEDEFERLLNEFISAELDDVEEEVENAKNGQAPTPQISLPISNSDDENSAKLNEGERSLYRAYQNYFYAVRAMAESSDRQPPAPSITAENLYPHFKPKTGRRISQDILNGWDIMLKIFPQELASLNPAGTDDELLDFAEKASDDNLQLAIISYVEILIEIEGCELNYAERKLKAERRKIERQMYEEHQARVERSQRYIEAIRKKEFPIDAERLVKNFFKTSNKDAEGAYKMLTNNPATFAPIEINKIKPRLFGLIKVTPQDGIRVNREIGDFIKKLKA
;
A
#
# COMPACT_ATOMS: atom_id res chain seq x y z
N MET A 1 -77.48 -25.11 34.15
CA MET A 1 -77.28 -24.40 32.86
C MET A 1 -75.86 -23.85 32.87
N SER A 2 -75.17 -24.02 31.74
CA SER A 2 -73.91 -23.38 31.32
C SER A 2 -72.86 -23.05 32.39
N GLU A 3 -71.64 -23.58 32.21
CA GLU A 3 -70.52 -22.68 31.90
C GLU A 3 -69.26 -23.40 31.41
N ASN A 4 -68.90 -23.05 30.19
CA ASN A 4 -67.55 -22.75 29.72
C ASN A 4 -66.39 -23.69 30.12
N LYS A 5 -66.09 -24.61 29.21
CA LYS A 5 -64.72 -25.05 28.96
C LYS A 5 -63.84 -23.84 28.58
N LYS A 6 -63.00 -23.38 29.50
CA LYS A 6 -61.79 -22.62 29.17
C LYS A 6 -60.57 -23.50 29.47
N PRO A 7 -59.85 -24.02 28.46
CA PRO A 7 -58.54 -24.55 28.70
C PRO A 7 -57.58 -23.39 29.04
N VAL A 8 -56.87 -23.56 30.14
CA VAL A 8 -55.77 -22.70 30.60
C VAL A 8 -54.78 -22.49 29.45
N LYS A 9 -54.59 -21.23 29.04
CA LYS A 9 -53.51 -20.86 28.12
C LYS A 9 -52.18 -21.13 28.82
N VAL A 10 -51.53 -22.24 28.45
CA VAL A 10 -50.11 -22.46 28.75
C VAL A 10 -49.34 -21.38 28.00
N PHE A 11 -48.85 -20.37 28.74
CA PHE A 11 -47.85 -19.44 28.24
C PHE A 11 -46.56 -20.23 27.96
N LYS A 12 -46.40 -20.72 26.73
CA LYS A 12 -45.06 -20.98 26.20
C LYS A 12 -44.38 -19.62 26.08
N LYS A 13 -43.54 -19.26 27.05
CA LYS A 13 -42.48 -18.28 26.82
C LYS A 13 -41.63 -18.82 25.68
N ILE A 14 -41.85 -18.31 24.47
CA ILE A 14 -40.89 -18.44 23.38
C ILE A 14 -39.69 -17.61 23.84
N LYS A 15 -38.74 -18.26 24.53
CA LYS A 15 -37.38 -17.73 24.61
C LYS A 15 -36.92 -17.64 23.16
N HIS A 16 -36.91 -16.42 22.61
CA HIS A 16 -36.09 -16.10 21.46
C HIS A 16 -34.65 -16.25 21.94
N LYS A 17 -34.15 -17.48 21.91
CA LYS A 17 -32.72 -17.73 21.96
C LYS A 17 -32.24 -17.19 20.62
N ARG A 18 -31.78 -15.93 20.60
CA ARG A 18 -30.97 -15.44 19.47
C ARG A 18 -29.92 -16.53 19.23
N PRO A 19 -29.83 -17.12 18.02
CA PRO A 19 -28.65 -17.90 17.72
C PRO A 19 -27.45 -16.98 18.00
N ALA A 20 -26.48 -17.46 18.76
CA ALA A 20 -25.19 -16.80 18.81
C ALA A 20 -24.77 -16.55 17.37
N ALA A 21 -24.38 -15.31 17.05
CA ALA A 21 -23.86 -14.97 15.75
C ALA A 21 -22.78 -16.02 15.41
N GLN A 22 -23.04 -16.82 14.39
CA GLN A 22 -21.97 -17.61 13.80
C GLN A 22 -20.91 -16.61 13.34
N PRO A 23 -19.61 -16.88 13.55
CA PRO A 23 -18.57 -16.03 13.00
C PRO A 23 -18.83 -15.92 11.50
N VAL A 24 -19.05 -14.69 11.04
CA VAL A 24 -19.23 -14.38 9.63
C VAL A 24 -17.96 -14.87 8.94
N LYS A 25 -18.07 -15.96 8.16
CA LYS A 25 -17.03 -16.31 7.19
C LYS A 25 -17.05 -15.21 6.15
N LEU A 26 -16.03 -14.36 6.20
CA LEU A 26 -15.75 -13.37 5.18
C LEU A 26 -15.54 -14.09 3.82
N PRO A 27 -16.05 -13.53 2.70
CA PRO A 27 -15.74 -14.03 1.37
C PRO A 27 -14.23 -13.99 1.11
N PRO A 28 -13.70 -14.89 0.26
CA PRO A 28 -12.26 -15.12 0.06
C PRO A 28 -11.58 -14.03 -0.80
N ALA A 29 -11.77 -12.76 -0.45
CA ALA A 29 -11.09 -11.62 -1.05
C ALA A 29 -10.26 -10.82 -0.02
N MET A 30 -10.09 -11.35 1.19
CA MET A 30 -9.30 -10.74 2.27
C MET A 30 -8.48 -11.80 3.02
N SER A 31 -7.98 -12.80 2.30
CA SER A 31 -6.76 -13.49 2.75
C SER A 31 -5.60 -12.66 2.23
N GLU A 32 -4.84 -12.06 3.14
CA GLU A 32 -3.48 -11.62 2.84
C GLU A 32 -2.80 -12.75 2.07
N PRO A 33 -2.20 -12.47 0.90
CA PRO A 33 -1.36 -13.47 0.28
C PRO A 33 -0.22 -13.77 1.27
N ASP A 34 -0.07 -15.02 1.66
CA ASP A 34 1.18 -15.55 2.18
C ASP A 34 2.20 -15.43 1.03
N ILE A 35 2.78 -14.24 0.89
CA ILE A 35 3.83 -13.96 -0.08
C ILE A 35 5.08 -14.60 0.48
N ALA A 36 5.50 -15.72 -0.14
CA ALA A 36 6.75 -16.38 0.23
C ALA A 36 7.93 -15.41 0.05
N ASP A 37 8.99 -15.57 0.84
CA ASP A 37 10.22 -14.74 0.80
C ASP A 37 10.76 -14.50 -0.64
N ALA A 38 10.50 -15.41 -1.59
CA ALA A 38 10.87 -15.30 -3.00
C ALA A 38 10.08 -14.23 -3.79
N ASP A 39 8.79 -14.06 -3.50
CA ASP A 39 7.94 -13.05 -4.16
C ASP A 39 8.25 -11.64 -3.61
N ILE A 40 8.79 -11.54 -2.39
CA ILE A 40 9.26 -10.28 -1.80
C ILE A 40 10.59 -9.86 -2.43
N GLU A 41 11.52 -10.80 -2.66
CA GLU A 41 12.77 -10.50 -3.38
C GLU A 41 12.48 -10.04 -4.83
N ALA A 42 11.44 -10.57 -5.49
CA ALA A 42 11.00 -10.10 -6.79
C ALA A 42 10.42 -8.68 -6.76
N LEU A 43 9.63 -8.34 -5.73
CA LEU A 43 9.08 -6.99 -5.54
C LEU A 43 10.17 -5.94 -5.22
N LEU A 44 11.20 -6.31 -4.46
CA LEU A 44 12.33 -5.42 -4.16
C LEU A 44 13.31 -5.25 -5.34
N ALA A 45 13.34 -6.22 -6.27
CA ALA A 45 14.18 -6.16 -7.47
C ALA A 45 13.56 -5.32 -8.61
N ASP A 46 12.25 -5.08 -8.60
CA ASP A 46 11.52 -4.30 -9.62
C ASP A 46 11.62 -2.77 -9.41
N ASN A 47 12.82 -2.30 -9.04
CA ASN A 47 13.15 -0.89 -8.86
C ASN A 47 13.76 -0.25 -10.12
N SER A 48 13.68 -0.94 -11.26
CA SER A 48 14.28 -0.52 -12.54
C SER A 48 13.23 -0.45 -13.63
N LEU A 49 12.34 0.55 -13.55
CA LEU A 49 11.55 0.99 -14.69
C LEU A 49 11.19 2.46 -14.46
N GLU A 50 12.02 3.34 -15.02
CA GLU A 50 11.65 4.74 -15.26
C GLU A 50 10.25 4.74 -15.89
N MET A 51 9.31 5.38 -15.20
CA MET A 51 8.02 5.68 -15.81
C MET A 51 8.29 6.60 -17.00
N PRO A 52 7.72 6.33 -18.19
CA PRO A 52 7.90 7.21 -19.33
C PRO A 52 7.43 8.60 -18.93
N ASN A 53 8.35 9.57 -19.00
CA ASN A 53 8.10 10.98 -18.75
C ASN A 53 6.76 11.37 -19.36
N SER A 54 5.90 11.95 -18.52
CA SER A 54 4.60 12.48 -18.88
C SER A 54 4.74 13.37 -20.11
N ASP A 55 3.94 13.03 -21.14
CA ASP A 55 3.95 13.63 -22.47
C ASP A 55 3.91 15.18 -22.40
N PRO A 56 4.81 15.91 -23.09
CA PRO A 56 4.86 17.38 -23.04
C PRO A 56 3.56 18.09 -23.46
N ASP A 57 2.62 17.37 -24.08
CA ASP A 57 1.31 17.91 -24.47
C ASP A 57 0.38 18.22 -23.28
N ILE A 58 0.53 17.54 -22.13
CA ILE A 58 -0.30 17.84 -20.93
C ILE A 58 0.13 19.18 -20.29
N ARG A 59 1.42 19.53 -20.34
CA ARG A 59 1.94 20.81 -19.82
C ARG A 59 1.49 22.03 -20.63
N ASN A 60 1.16 21.86 -21.91
CA ASN A 60 0.72 22.96 -22.77
C ASN A 60 -0.77 23.32 -22.57
N ILE A 61 -1.60 22.38 -22.12
CA ILE A 61 -3.02 22.64 -21.82
C ILE A 61 -3.17 23.50 -20.56
N ALA A 62 -2.30 23.29 -19.56
CA ALA A 62 -2.32 24.05 -18.30
C ALA A 62 -1.84 25.51 -18.43
N ARG A 63 -1.03 25.84 -19.44
CA ARG A 63 -0.47 27.20 -19.60
C ARG A 63 -1.35 28.18 -20.37
N GLN A 64 -2.37 27.71 -21.10
CA GLN A 64 -3.27 28.60 -21.86
C GLN A 64 -4.39 29.24 -21.02
N THR A 65 -4.50 28.92 -19.73
CA THR A 65 -5.60 29.42 -18.87
C THR A 65 -5.23 30.59 -17.95
N ALA A 66 -4.00 31.11 -17.99
CA ALA A 66 -3.59 32.25 -17.15
C ALA A 66 -3.51 33.59 -17.94
N ALA A 67 -4.63 34.35 -17.91
CA ALA A 67 -4.89 35.82 -17.93
C ALA A 67 -3.78 36.84 -18.38
N PRO A 68 -4.09 38.08 -18.89
CA PRO A 68 -5.12 38.99 -18.33
C PRO A 68 -5.82 40.04 -19.24
N GLN A 69 -6.97 40.56 -18.76
CA GLN A 69 -7.37 41.99 -18.63
C GLN A 69 -8.89 42.23 -18.80
N GLN A 70 -9.51 42.83 -17.77
CA GLN A 70 -10.86 43.44 -17.82
C GLN A 70 -10.77 44.88 -18.36
N PRO A 71 -11.85 45.40 -19.00
CA PRO A 71 -12.85 46.16 -18.23
C PRO A 71 -14.32 45.75 -18.50
N ALA A 72 -15.17 46.09 -17.53
CA ALA A 72 -16.57 45.72 -17.29
C ALA A 72 -17.63 46.42 -18.20
N PRO A 73 -18.96 46.27 -17.96
CA PRO A 73 -19.76 45.06 -17.76
C PRO A 73 -21.02 45.03 -18.66
N ALA A 74 -21.51 43.85 -19.05
CA ALA A 74 -22.92 43.67 -19.39
C ALA A 74 -23.37 42.23 -19.14
N ARG A 75 -24.40 42.11 -18.29
CA ARG A 75 -25.04 40.89 -17.75
C ARG A 75 -25.04 39.69 -18.70
N ALA A 76 -24.46 38.58 -18.25
CA ALA A 76 -24.72 37.24 -18.77
C ALA A 76 -24.93 36.24 -17.62
N ALA A 77 -25.74 35.22 -17.91
CA ALA A 77 -26.31 34.17 -17.06
C ALA A 77 -25.33 33.49 -16.08
N PRO A 78 -25.83 32.82 -15.01
CA PRO A 78 -24.96 32.07 -14.09
C PRO A 78 -24.19 30.99 -14.85
N ALA A 79 -22.87 30.97 -14.65
CA ALA A 79 -21.98 29.91 -15.12
C ALA A 79 -22.41 28.54 -14.58
N PRO A 80 -22.19 27.44 -15.31
CA PRO A 80 -22.46 26.11 -14.79
C PRO A 80 -21.50 25.83 -13.62
N ALA A 81 -22.05 25.33 -12.52
CA ALA A 81 -21.25 24.86 -11.39
C ALA A 81 -20.32 23.75 -11.89
N GLU A 82 -19.01 23.99 -11.80
CA GLU A 82 -18.01 22.91 -11.81
C GLU A 82 -18.43 21.90 -10.75
N SER A 83 -18.52 20.61 -11.13
CA SER A 83 -19.03 19.61 -10.20
C SER A 83 -17.93 19.27 -9.18
N GLU A 84 -18.29 19.06 -7.91
CA GLU A 84 -17.35 18.72 -6.82
C GLU A 84 -16.45 17.50 -7.14
N GLU A 85 -16.84 16.66 -8.11
CA GLU A 85 -16.03 15.53 -8.60
C GLU A 85 -14.99 15.93 -9.67
N ASP A 86 -15.23 16.99 -10.48
CA ASP A 86 -14.19 17.56 -11.36
C ASP A 86 -13.09 18.25 -10.53
N GLU A 87 -13.49 18.86 -9.40
CA GLU A 87 -12.59 19.38 -8.38
C GLU A 87 -11.84 18.24 -7.67
N PHE A 88 -12.53 17.14 -7.32
CA PHE A 88 -11.88 15.94 -6.78
C PHE A 88 -10.91 15.29 -7.76
N GLU A 89 -11.24 15.17 -9.06
CA GLU A 89 -10.34 14.63 -10.08
C GLU A 89 -9.13 15.54 -10.30
N ARG A 90 -9.32 16.86 -10.24
CA ARG A 90 -8.22 17.82 -10.29
C ARG A 90 -7.32 17.72 -9.05
N LEU A 91 -7.92 17.67 -7.86
CA LEU A 91 -7.21 17.53 -6.59
C LEU A 91 -6.51 16.17 -6.46
N LEU A 92 -7.08 15.10 -7.03
CA LEU A 92 -6.47 13.78 -7.09
C LEU A 92 -5.27 13.80 -8.04
N ASN A 93 -5.38 14.45 -9.20
CA ASN A 93 -4.25 14.63 -10.11
C ASN A 93 -3.14 15.50 -9.50
N GLU A 94 -3.52 16.57 -8.77
CA GLU A 94 -2.59 17.45 -8.06
C GLU A 94 -1.89 16.72 -6.90
N PHE A 95 -2.65 15.96 -6.10
CA PHE A 95 -2.12 15.10 -5.03
C PHE A 95 -1.18 14.02 -5.57
N ILE A 96 -1.55 13.32 -6.65
CA ILE A 96 -0.70 12.31 -7.27
C ILE A 96 0.59 12.94 -7.80
N SER A 97 0.54 14.13 -8.40
CA SER A 97 1.76 14.82 -8.86
C SER A 97 2.65 15.32 -7.73
N ALA A 98 2.07 15.82 -6.63
CA ALA A 98 2.83 16.32 -5.49
C ALA A 98 3.48 15.19 -4.68
N GLU A 99 2.74 14.10 -4.44
CA GLU A 99 3.23 12.93 -3.69
C GLU A 99 4.27 12.14 -4.49
N LEU A 100 4.29 12.22 -5.82
CA LEU A 100 5.34 11.62 -6.64
C LEU A 100 6.66 12.41 -6.58
N ASP A 101 6.61 13.73 -6.44
CA ASP A 101 7.80 14.59 -6.31
C ASP A 101 8.41 14.52 -4.89
N ASP A 102 7.59 14.45 -3.83
CA ASP A 102 8.07 14.35 -2.43
C ASP A 102 8.74 13.00 -2.10
N VAL A 103 8.45 11.95 -2.86
CA VAL A 103 9.05 10.60 -2.66
C VAL A 103 10.50 10.52 -3.13
N GLU A 104 10.99 11.45 -3.96
CA GLU A 104 12.42 11.57 -4.29
C GLU A 104 13.21 12.31 -3.18
N GLU A 105 12.63 13.32 -2.52
CA GLU A 105 13.30 14.09 -1.46
C GLU A 105 13.39 13.35 -0.11
N GLU A 106 12.40 12.53 0.26
CA GLU A 106 12.46 11.77 1.53
C GLU A 106 13.54 10.67 1.57
N VAL A 107 14.05 10.24 0.41
CA VAL A 107 15.14 9.24 0.32
C VAL A 107 16.50 9.84 0.75
N GLU A 108 16.67 11.15 0.68
CA GLU A 108 17.90 11.82 1.12
C GLU A 108 17.91 12.17 2.62
N ASN A 109 16.75 12.47 3.22
CA ASN A 109 16.67 13.00 4.58
C ASN A 109 16.65 11.93 5.70
N ALA A 110 16.33 10.67 5.41
CA ALA A 110 16.30 9.59 6.41
C ALA A 110 17.70 9.09 6.86
N LYS A 111 18.80 9.67 6.34
CA LYS A 111 20.19 9.25 6.67
C LYS A 111 20.76 9.88 7.94
N ASN A 112 20.12 10.90 8.52
CA ASN A 112 20.72 11.69 9.61
C ASN A 112 19.78 11.81 10.80
N GLY A 113 19.81 10.85 11.73
CA GLY A 113 18.89 10.96 12.87
C GLY A 113 19.01 9.96 14.02
N GLN A 114 20.20 9.51 14.42
CA GLN A 114 20.36 8.98 15.78
C GLN A 114 21.79 9.11 16.29
N ALA A 115 21.94 9.67 17.50
CA ALA A 115 23.21 9.83 18.17
C ALA A 115 23.69 8.46 18.70
N PRO A 116 24.98 8.10 18.56
CA PRO A 116 25.47 6.80 18.96
C PRO A 116 25.53 6.67 20.48
N THR A 117 24.86 5.65 21.01
CA THR A 117 25.09 5.11 22.37
C THR A 117 26.52 4.56 22.43
N PRO A 118 27.28 4.77 23.52
CA PRO A 118 28.65 4.25 23.62
C PRO A 118 28.66 2.72 23.56
N GLN A 119 29.17 2.16 22.47
CA GLN A 119 29.33 0.71 22.27
C GLN A 119 30.78 0.27 22.42
N ILE A 120 31.00 -0.89 23.05
CA ILE A 120 32.32 -1.48 23.31
C ILE A 120 32.88 -2.09 22.02
N SER A 121 34.07 -1.64 21.60
CA SER A 121 34.72 -2.07 20.34
C SER A 121 35.84 -3.08 20.63
N LEU A 122 35.75 -4.28 20.05
CA LEU A 122 36.83 -5.26 20.05
C LEU A 122 37.47 -5.35 18.65
N PRO A 123 38.75 -5.73 18.53
CA PRO A 123 39.46 -5.76 17.24
C PRO A 123 38.91 -6.86 16.32
N ILE A 124 38.47 -6.46 15.12
CA ILE A 124 37.89 -7.32 14.07
C ILE A 124 39.00 -7.75 13.08
N SER A 125 38.85 -8.91 12.44
CA SER A 125 39.72 -9.36 11.34
C SER A 125 39.61 -8.42 10.12
N ASN A 126 40.74 -8.02 9.54
CA ASN A 126 40.84 -7.02 8.45
C ASN A 126 39.93 -7.27 7.23
N SER A 127 39.55 -8.52 6.93
CA SER A 127 38.67 -8.84 5.78
C SER A 127 37.18 -8.57 6.05
N ASP A 128 36.75 -8.70 7.31
CA ASP A 128 35.35 -8.46 7.67
C ASP A 128 35.05 -6.96 7.78
N ASP A 129 36.09 -6.15 7.99
CA ASP A 129 36.00 -4.69 8.16
C ASP A 129 35.67 -3.94 6.84
N GLU A 130 36.18 -4.42 5.69
CA GLU A 130 35.83 -3.83 4.39
C GLU A 130 34.38 -4.15 3.96
N ASN A 131 33.87 -5.34 4.31
CA ASN A 131 32.52 -5.76 3.97
C ASN A 131 31.48 -5.21 4.97
N SER A 132 31.84 -5.07 6.25
CA SER A 132 30.97 -4.43 7.25
C SER A 132 30.75 -2.94 6.96
N ALA A 133 31.72 -2.27 6.33
CA ALA A 133 31.59 -0.87 5.92
C ALA A 133 30.50 -0.64 4.86
N LYS A 134 30.05 -1.69 4.16
CA LYS A 134 28.96 -1.63 3.16
C LYS A 134 27.57 -1.78 3.78
N LEU A 135 27.48 -2.19 5.05
CA LEU A 135 26.22 -2.38 5.76
C LEU A 135 25.65 -1.03 6.19
N ASN A 136 24.32 -0.95 6.30
CA ASN A 136 23.69 0.18 6.97
C ASN A 136 23.95 0.15 8.48
N GLU A 137 23.57 1.21 9.19
CA GLU A 137 23.84 1.35 10.63
C GLU A 137 23.34 0.16 11.44
N GLY A 138 22.06 -0.21 11.29
CA GLY A 138 21.45 -1.30 12.05
C GLY A 138 22.06 -2.66 11.73
N GLU A 139 22.34 -2.95 10.45
CA GLU A 139 23.01 -4.20 10.05
C GLU A 139 24.45 -4.27 10.57
N ARG A 140 25.15 -3.15 10.60
CA ARG A 140 26.51 -3.08 11.15
C ARG A 140 26.50 -3.27 12.66
N SER A 141 25.56 -2.66 13.38
CA SER A 141 25.36 -2.87 14.82
C SER A 141 25.01 -4.32 15.12
N LEU A 142 24.07 -4.92 14.38
CA LEU A 142 23.74 -6.35 14.48
C LEU A 142 24.97 -7.24 14.28
N TYR A 143 25.74 -6.99 13.22
CA TYR A 143 26.93 -7.79 12.91
C TYR A 143 27.99 -7.69 14.01
N ARG A 144 28.19 -6.48 14.54
CA ARG A 144 29.13 -6.23 15.63
C ARG A 144 28.71 -6.92 16.93
N ALA A 145 27.44 -6.82 17.32
CA ALA A 145 26.91 -7.51 18.50
C ALA A 145 27.06 -9.04 18.35
N TYR A 146 26.78 -9.57 17.16
CA TYR A 146 27.01 -10.98 16.82
C TYR A 146 28.48 -11.39 16.96
N GLN A 147 29.42 -10.57 16.49
CA GLN A 147 30.86 -10.84 16.64
C GLN A 147 31.31 -10.80 18.11
N ASN A 148 30.86 -9.79 18.88
CA ASN A 148 31.17 -9.68 20.30
C ASN A 148 30.68 -10.89 21.09
N TYR A 149 29.46 -11.36 20.80
CA TYR A 149 28.90 -12.57 21.41
C TYR A 149 29.79 -13.80 21.16
N PHE A 150 30.15 -14.07 19.91
CA PHE A 150 30.97 -15.25 19.58
C PHE A 150 32.43 -15.12 20.01
N TYR A 151 32.96 -13.90 20.10
CA TYR A 151 34.27 -13.64 20.71
C TYR A 151 34.27 -14.09 22.18
N ALA A 152 33.29 -13.63 22.95
CA ALA A 152 33.16 -13.96 24.36
C ALA A 152 32.93 -15.46 24.60
N VAL A 153 32.01 -16.07 23.83
CA VAL A 153 31.73 -17.50 23.91
C VAL A 153 32.94 -18.35 23.54
N ARG A 154 33.73 -17.94 22.55
CA ARG A 154 34.99 -18.62 22.19
C ARG A 154 35.99 -18.58 23.34
N ALA A 155 36.19 -17.40 23.95
CA ALA A 155 37.10 -17.25 25.08
C ALA A 155 36.72 -18.17 26.27
N MET A 156 35.42 -18.27 26.58
CA MET A 156 34.90 -19.19 27.60
C MET A 156 35.10 -20.66 27.22
N ALA A 157 34.83 -21.04 25.97
CA ALA A 157 35.00 -22.41 25.51
C ALA A 157 36.47 -22.86 25.60
N GLU A 158 37.39 -22.03 25.12
CA GLU A 158 38.82 -22.30 25.11
C GLU A 158 39.40 -22.40 26.53
N SER A 159 38.99 -21.52 27.44
CA SER A 159 39.44 -21.58 28.85
C SER A 159 38.96 -22.84 29.59
N SER A 160 37.91 -23.47 29.09
CA SER A 160 37.30 -24.69 29.67
C SER A 160 37.62 -25.97 28.90
N ASP A 161 38.59 -25.93 27.96
CA ASP A 161 38.96 -27.05 27.07
C ASP A 161 37.76 -27.66 26.31
N ARG A 162 36.86 -26.79 25.85
CA ARG A 162 35.67 -27.15 25.05
C ARG A 162 35.83 -26.64 23.63
N GLN A 163 35.22 -27.35 22.68
CA GLN A 163 35.19 -26.91 21.29
C GLN A 163 34.32 -25.64 21.17
N PRO A 164 34.85 -24.52 20.64
CA PRO A 164 34.08 -23.31 20.46
C PRO A 164 33.05 -23.48 19.33
N PRO A 165 31.89 -22.82 19.44
CA PRO A 165 30.90 -22.83 18.38
C PRO A 165 31.42 -22.03 17.17
N ALA A 166 31.12 -22.51 15.97
CA ALA A 166 31.51 -21.85 14.73
C ALA A 166 30.40 -20.89 14.29
N PRO A 167 30.62 -19.56 14.28
CA PRO A 167 29.64 -18.61 13.76
C PRO A 167 29.45 -18.82 12.25
N SER A 168 28.21 -18.78 11.77
CA SER A 168 27.87 -19.01 10.36
C SER A 168 27.59 -17.74 9.55
N ILE A 169 27.54 -16.58 10.21
CA ILE A 169 27.13 -15.30 9.61
C ILE A 169 28.35 -14.43 9.33
N THR A 170 28.42 -13.93 8.10
CA THR A 170 29.37 -12.91 7.66
C THR A 170 28.64 -11.61 7.30
N ALA A 171 29.37 -10.50 7.20
CA ALA A 171 28.80 -9.22 6.76
C ALA A 171 28.06 -9.33 5.42
N GLU A 172 28.55 -10.16 4.49
CA GLU A 172 27.90 -10.39 3.19
C GLU A 172 26.50 -11.00 3.29
N ASN A 173 26.21 -11.73 4.37
CA ASN A 173 24.86 -12.30 4.58
C ASN A 173 23.81 -11.24 4.97
N LEU A 174 24.25 -10.07 5.41
CA LEU A 174 23.41 -8.93 5.78
C LEU A 174 23.29 -7.91 4.64
N TYR A 175 24.20 -7.95 3.67
CA TYR A 175 24.20 -7.06 2.51
C TYR A 175 23.24 -7.54 1.39
N PRO A 176 22.63 -6.63 0.60
CA PRO A 176 22.52 -5.19 0.85
C PRO A 176 21.52 -4.83 1.94
N HIS A 177 20.64 -5.78 2.28
CA HIS A 177 19.61 -5.62 3.29
C HIS A 177 19.41 -6.91 4.08
N PHE A 178 19.21 -6.76 5.40
CA PHE A 178 18.80 -7.84 6.28
C PHE A 178 17.54 -8.56 5.74
N LYS A 179 17.50 -9.87 5.94
CA LYS A 179 16.38 -10.75 5.59
C LYS A 179 15.98 -11.57 6.82
N PRO A 180 14.67 -11.82 7.05
CA PRO A 180 14.22 -12.63 8.19
C PRO A 180 14.84 -14.03 8.27
N LYS A 181 15.14 -14.64 7.11
CA LYS A 181 15.88 -15.91 7.04
C LYS A 181 17.28 -15.84 7.65
N THR A 182 17.95 -14.69 7.56
CA THR A 182 19.25 -14.44 8.19
C THR A 182 19.08 -14.30 9.71
N GLY A 183 18.05 -13.59 10.19
CA GLY A 183 17.68 -13.54 11.61
C GLY A 183 17.50 -14.92 12.23
N ARG A 184 16.74 -15.81 11.57
CA ARG A 184 16.55 -17.20 12.01
C ARG A 184 17.88 -17.98 12.14
N ARG A 185 18.83 -17.74 11.23
CA ARG A 185 20.17 -18.36 11.32
C ARG A 185 20.99 -17.80 12.47
N ILE A 186 20.93 -16.49 12.71
CA ILE A 186 21.56 -15.85 13.88
C ILE A 186 21.03 -16.46 15.17
N SER A 187 19.70 -16.61 15.32
CA SER A 187 19.10 -17.23 16.51
C SER A 187 19.61 -18.66 16.71
N GLN A 188 19.74 -19.45 15.64
CA GLN A 188 20.25 -20.83 15.74
C GLN A 188 21.72 -20.87 16.18
N ASP A 189 22.54 -19.97 15.68
CA ASP A 189 23.94 -19.86 16.09
C ASP A 189 24.04 -19.47 17.58
N ILE A 190 23.23 -18.50 18.02
CA ILE A 190 23.17 -18.06 19.43
C ILE A 190 22.82 -19.21 20.37
N LEU A 191 21.90 -20.10 19.98
CA LEU A 191 21.58 -21.27 20.80
C LEU A 191 22.80 -22.19 21.03
N ASN A 192 23.70 -22.29 20.04
CA ASN A 192 24.94 -23.04 20.21
C ASN A 192 25.89 -22.35 21.22
N GLY A 193 25.89 -21.02 21.27
CA GLY A 193 26.63 -20.27 22.29
C GLY A 193 26.04 -20.43 23.68
N TRP A 194 24.71 -20.39 23.81
CA TRP A 194 24.02 -20.66 25.07
C TRP A 194 24.31 -22.05 25.63
N ASP A 195 24.35 -23.08 24.78
CA ASP A 195 24.72 -24.43 25.20
C ASP A 195 26.13 -24.49 25.82
N ILE A 196 27.09 -23.73 25.27
CA ILE A 196 28.43 -23.60 25.85
C ILE A 196 28.39 -22.87 27.19
N MET A 197 27.70 -21.74 27.28
CA MET A 197 27.58 -20.98 28.52
C MET A 197 26.94 -21.80 29.64
N LEU A 198 25.86 -22.53 29.35
CA LEU A 198 25.17 -23.41 30.32
C LEU A 198 26.06 -24.56 30.82
N LYS A 199 26.99 -25.05 29.99
CA LYS A 199 27.95 -26.10 30.37
C LYS A 199 29.09 -25.59 31.24
N ILE A 200 29.40 -24.30 31.20
CA ILE A 200 30.52 -23.69 31.93
C ILE A 200 30.00 -23.02 33.22
N PHE A 201 28.88 -22.32 33.15
CA PHE A 201 28.27 -21.56 34.26
C PHE A 201 26.88 -22.08 34.67
N PRO A 202 26.69 -23.39 34.91
CA PRO A 202 25.36 -23.96 35.14
C PRO A 202 24.66 -23.41 36.39
N GLN A 203 25.41 -23.12 37.46
CA GLN A 203 24.84 -22.62 38.71
C GLN A 203 24.43 -21.14 38.62
N GLU A 204 25.24 -20.33 37.95
CA GLU A 204 25.00 -18.91 37.78
C GLU A 204 23.79 -18.69 36.87
N LEU A 205 23.77 -19.38 35.73
CA LEU A 205 22.69 -19.29 34.75
C LEU A 205 21.39 -19.97 35.20
N ALA A 206 21.43 -20.88 36.18
CA ALA A 206 20.21 -21.44 36.76
C ALA A 206 19.36 -20.41 37.51
N SER A 207 19.94 -19.26 37.88
CA SER A 207 19.22 -18.16 38.53
C SER A 207 18.43 -17.30 37.55
N LEU A 208 18.69 -17.41 36.24
CA LEU A 208 17.99 -16.66 35.22
C LEU A 208 16.52 -17.09 35.12
N ASN A 209 15.64 -16.11 35.00
CA ASN A 209 14.25 -16.32 34.66
C ASN A 209 14.13 -16.64 33.16
N PRO A 210 13.66 -17.84 32.74
CA PRO A 210 13.52 -18.17 31.33
C PRO A 210 12.50 -17.30 30.58
N ALA A 211 11.61 -16.61 31.30
CA ALA A 211 10.66 -15.65 30.78
C ALA A 211 11.01 -14.21 31.19
N GLY A 212 12.29 -13.96 31.50
CA GLY A 212 12.77 -12.64 31.89
C GLY A 212 12.79 -11.66 30.73
N THR A 213 12.78 -10.37 31.08
CA THR A 213 12.91 -9.27 30.12
C THR A 213 14.37 -9.00 29.80
N ASP A 214 14.62 -8.19 28.76
CA ASP A 214 15.96 -7.72 28.41
C ASP A 214 16.64 -6.99 29.59
N ASP A 215 15.87 -6.17 30.33
CA ASP A 215 16.36 -5.51 31.55
C ASP A 215 16.80 -6.52 32.62
N GLU A 216 16.05 -7.61 32.83
CA GLU A 216 16.43 -8.67 33.78
C GLU A 216 17.72 -9.39 33.35
N LEU A 217 17.94 -9.56 32.04
CA LEU A 217 19.18 -10.13 31.50
C LEU A 217 20.37 -9.19 31.68
N LEU A 218 20.18 -7.88 31.49
CA LEU A 218 21.22 -6.88 31.72
C LEU A 218 21.55 -6.75 33.22
N ASP A 219 20.54 -6.75 34.09
CA ASP A 219 20.69 -6.78 35.55
C ASP A 219 21.44 -8.03 36.04
N PHE A 220 21.31 -9.14 35.33
CA PHE A 220 22.10 -10.34 35.57
C PHE A 220 23.54 -10.15 35.09
N ALA A 221 23.73 -9.63 33.87
CA ALA A 221 25.06 -9.41 33.29
C ALA A 221 25.93 -8.49 34.17
N GLU A 222 25.36 -7.44 34.77
CA GLU A 222 26.07 -6.56 35.72
C GLU A 222 26.63 -7.29 36.94
N LYS A 223 26.00 -8.39 37.33
CA LYS A 223 26.36 -9.20 38.52
C LYS A 223 27.16 -10.44 38.14
N ALA A 224 27.39 -10.66 36.85
CA ALA A 224 28.08 -11.85 36.37
C ALA A 224 29.51 -11.90 36.89
N SER A 225 29.97 -13.10 37.24
CA SER A 225 31.27 -13.31 37.87
C SER A 225 32.45 -13.35 36.89
N ASP A 226 32.16 -13.55 35.60
CA ASP A 226 33.14 -13.66 34.52
C ASP A 226 32.88 -12.58 33.45
N ASP A 227 33.93 -11.87 33.06
CA ASP A 227 33.86 -10.76 32.08
C ASP A 227 33.37 -11.23 30.70
N ASN A 228 33.70 -12.46 30.29
CA ASN A 228 33.21 -13.00 29.01
C ASN A 228 31.75 -13.44 29.12
N LEU A 229 31.32 -13.96 30.28
CA LEU A 229 29.91 -14.24 30.52
C LEU A 229 29.10 -12.93 30.47
N GLN A 230 29.57 -11.88 31.16
CA GLN A 230 28.96 -10.56 31.11
C GLN A 230 28.83 -10.05 29.67
N LEU A 231 29.94 -10.04 28.92
CA LEU A 231 29.97 -9.58 27.53
C LEU A 231 29.02 -10.41 26.64
N ALA A 232 28.99 -11.73 26.80
CA ALA A 232 28.11 -12.59 26.02
C ALA A 232 26.63 -12.30 26.30
N ILE A 233 26.23 -12.05 27.55
CA ILE A 233 24.83 -11.71 27.87
C ILE A 233 24.46 -10.32 27.34
N ILE A 234 25.34 -9.32 27.50
CA ILE A 234 25.11 -7.97 26.96
C ILE A 234 24.95 -8.05 25.43
N SER A 235 25.88 -8.71 24.74
CA SER A 235 25.82 -8.85 23.29
C SER A 235 24.65 -9.69 22.82
N TYR A 236 24.17 -10.67 23.60
CA TYR A 236 22.94 -11.38 23.29
C TYR A 236 21.73 -10.43 23.27
N VAL A 237 21.58 -9.57 24.29
CA VAL A 237 20.52 -8.57 24.35
C VAL A 237 20.65 -7.56 23.20
N GLU A 238 21.86 -7.08 22.90
CA GLU A 238 22.11 -6.22 21.74
C GLU A 238 21.67 -6.91 20.44
N ILE A 239 21.96 -8.19 20.23
CA ILE A 239 21.51 -8.91 19.03
C ILE A 239 19.98 -8.97 18.94
N LEU A 240 19.27 -9.21 20.05
CA LEU A 240 17.80 -9.23 20.05
C LEU A 240 17.22 -7.90 19.57
N ILE A 241 17.72 -6.80 20.14
CA ILE A 241 17.31 -5.43 19.81
C ILE A 241 17.61 -5.12 18.34
N GLU A 242 18.83 -5.44 17.88
CA GLU A 242 19.26 -5.13 16.52
C GLU A 242 18.56 -6.00 15.46
N ILE A 243 18.20 -7.25 15.80
CA ILE A 243 17.33 -8.08 14.93
C ILE A 243 15.96 -7.43 14.81
N GLU A 244 15.34 -7.01 15.92
CA GLU A 244 14.03 -6.35 15.88
C GLU A 244 14.09 -5.07 15.02
N GLY A 245 15.12 -4.23 15.20
CA GLY A 245 15.34 -3.04 14.38
C GLY A 245 15.49 -3.37 12.88
N CYS A 246 16.24 -4.43 12.55
CA CYS A 246 16.38 -4.89 11.17
C CYS A 246 15.07 -5.45 10.58
N GLU A 247 14.26 -6.15 11.38
CA GLU A 247 12.96 -6.69 10.98
C GLU A 247 11.92 -5.57 10.76
N LEU A 248 11.90 -4.54 11.60
CA LEU A 248 11.07 -3.35 11.41
C LEU A 248 11.43 -2.63 10.11
N ASN A 249 12.72 -2.39 9.85
CA ASN A 249 13.19 -1.79 8.60
C ASN A 249 12.82 -2.64 7.38
N TYR A 250 12.87 -3.97 7.49
CA TYR A 250 12.40 -4.88 6.44
C TYR A 250 10.90 -4.74 6.18
N ALA A 251 10.09 -4.71 7.24
CA ALA A 251 8.64 -4.55 7.15
C ALA A 251 8.25 -3.20 6.55
N GLU A 252 8.93 -2.11 6.94
CA GLU A 252 8.71 -0.78 6.37
C GLU A 252 8.96 -0.76 4.86
N ARG A 253 10.11 -1.30 4.41
CA ARG A 253 10.41 -1.40 2.97
C ARG A 253 9.36 -2.21 2.22
N LYS A 254 8.88 -3.31 2.81
CA LYS A 254 7.81 -4.13 2.22
C LYS A 254 6.52 -3.33 2.06
N LEU A 255 6.10 -2.61 3.10
CA LEU A 255 4.90 -1.77 3.06
C LEU A 255 5.02 -0.65 2.02
N LYS A 256 6.20 -0.01 1.91
CA LYS A 256 6.46 1.02 0.90
C LYS A 256 6.35 0.47 -0.52
N ALA A 257 6.88 -0.73 -0.76
CA ALA A 257 6.77 -1.40 -2.06
C ALA A 257 5.31 -1.77 -2.40
N GLU A 258 4.55 -2.28 -1.43
CA GLU A 258 3.12 -2.59 -1.61
C GLU A 258 2.29 -1.34 -1.88
N ARG A 259 2.54 -0.24 -1.15
CA ARG A 259 1.91 1.07 -1.41
C ARG A 259 2.15 1.53 -2.85
N ARG A 260 3.41 1.55 -3.30
CA ARG A 260 3.77 1.96 -4.66
C ARG A 260 3.08 1.11 -5.73
N LYS A 261 2.95 -0.20 -5.49
CA LYS A 261 2.24 -1.11 -6.39
C LYS A 261 0.75 -0.75 -6.49
N ILE A 262 0.10 -0.46 -5.37
CA ILE A 262 -1.31 -0.05 -5.34
C ILE A 262 -1.48 1.30 -6.03
N GLU A 263 -0.61 2.27 -5.76
CA GLU A 263 -0.62 3.59 -6.41
C GLU A 263 -0.50 3.47 -7.93
N ARG A 264 0.43 2.63 -8.40
CA ARG A 264 0.59 2.34 -9.83
C ARG A 264 -0.67 1.72 -10.44
N GLN A 265 -1.26 0.73 -9.78
CA GLN A 265 -2.50 0.10 -10.25
C GLN A 265 -3.67 1.10 -10.32
N MET A 266 -3.77 1.97 -9.31
CA MET A 266 -4.78 3.03 -9.28
C MET A 266 -4.59 4.01 -10.45
N TYR A 267 -3.36 4.43 -10.70
CA TYR A 267 -3.02 5.32 -11.81
C TYR A 267 -3.34 4.68 -13.16
N GLU A 268 -2.87 3.46 -13.40
CA GLU A 268 -3.11 2.72 -14.64
C GLU A 268 -4.61 2.49 -14.89
N GLU A 269 -5.37 2.16 -13.84
CA GLU A 269 -6.82 2.01 -13.95
C GLU A 269 -7.51 3.35 -14.24
N HIS A 270 -7.09 4.44 -13.59
CA HIS A 270 -7.62 5.77 -13.83
C HIS A 270 -7.36 6.21 -15.27
N GLN A 271 -6.12 6.10 -15.76
CA GLN A 271 -5.77 6.39 -17.16
C GLN A 271 -6.59 5.55 -18.14
N ALA A 272 -6.73 4.25 -17.89
CA ALA A 272 -7.54 3.38 -18.74
C ALA A 272 -9.03 3.79 -18.76
N ARG A 273 -9.58 4.32 -17.65
CA ARG A 273 -10.94 4.87 -17.59
C ARG A 273 -11.07 6.16 -18.39
N VAL A 274 -10.11 7.07 -18.26
CA VAL A 274 -10.05 8.34 -19.01
C VAL A 274 -9.95 8.06 -20.52
N GLU A 275 -9.02 7.21 -20.94
CA GLU A 275 -8.87 6.82 -22.36
C GLU A 275 -10.15 6.18 -22.91
N ARG A 276 -10.76 5.26 -22.15
CA ARG A 276 -12.00 4.61 -22.56
C ARG A 276 -13.09 5.65 -22.77
N SER A 277 -13.29 6.54 -21.79
CA SER A 277 -14.25 7.64 -21.89
C SER A 277 -14.01 8.50 -23.13
N GLN A 278 -12.75 8.87 -23.37
CA GLN A 278 -12.36 9.68 -24.52
C GLN A 278 -12.67 8.99 -25.87
N ARG A 279 -12.42 7.69 -26.00
CA ARG A 279 -12.77 6.93 -27.22
C ARG A 279 -14.28 6.96 -27.52
N TYR A 280 -15.13 6.87 -26.48
CA TYR A 280 -16.57 7.01 -26.64
C TYR A 280 -16.96 8.45 -27.05
N ILE A 281 -16.36 9.46 -26.42
CA ILE A 281 -16.62 10.88 -26.74
C ILE A 281 -16.27 11.16 -28.21
N GLU A 282 -15.10 10.74 -28.67
CA GLU A 282 -14.63 10.93 -30.04
C GLU A 282 -15.52 10.22 -31.06
N ALA A 283 -15.91 8.98 -30.79
CA ALA A 283 -16.79 8.21 -31.66
C ALA A 283 -18.17 8.88 -31.84
N ILE A 284 -18.70 9.49 -30.77
CA ILE A 284 -19.98 10.21 -30.79
C ILE A 284 -19.82 11.57 -31.48
N ARG A 285 -18.75 12.32 -31.20
CA ARG A 285 -18.42 13.60 -31.87
C ARG A 285 -18.30 13.41 -33.39
N LYS A 286 -17.66 12.33 -33.84
CA LYS A 286 -17.50 12.00 -35.28
C LYS A 286 -18.83 11.81 -36.02
N LYS A 287 -19.92 11.49 -35.32
CA LYS A 287 -21.26 11.37 -35.91
C LYS A 287 -22.02 12.68 -35.99
N GLU A 288 -21.49 13.76 -35.42
CA GLU A 288 -22.10 15.09 -35.39
C GLU A 288 -23.54 15.07 -34.84
N PHE A 289 -23.81 14.22 -33.85
CA PHE A 289 -25.10 14.24 -33.18
C PHE A 289 -25.32 15.58 -32.46
N PRO A 290 -26.55 16.13 -32.45
CA PRO A 290 -26.87 17.38 -31.77
C PRO A 290 -27.05 17.13 -30.26
N ILE A 291 -25.97 16.68 -29.62
CA ILE A 291 -25.87 16.36 -28.20
C ILE A 291 -24.44 16.64 -27.73
N ASP A 292 -24.29 17.08 -26.49
CA ASP A 292 -22.98 17.19 -25.87
C ASP A 292 -22.44 15.78 -25.54
N ALA A 293 -21.53 15.31 -26.39
CA ALA A 293 -20.92 13.98 -26.27
C ALA A 293 -20.14 13.79 -24.97
N GLU A 294 -19.48 14.84 -24.48
CA GLU A 294 -18.66 14.77 -23.26
C GLU A 294 -19.55 14.64 -22.03
N ARG A 295 -20.58 15.49 -21.93
CA ARG A 295 -21.58 15.41 -20.87
C ARG A 295 -22.33 14.08 -20.89
N LEU A 296 -22.68 13.58 -22.08
CA LEU A 296 -23.38 12.30 -22.24
C LEU A 296 -22.57 11.14 -21.67
N VAL A 297 -21.29 11.07 -22.04
CA VAL A 297 -20.40 9.97 -21.67
C VAL A 297 -19.99 10.07 -20.19
N LYS A 298 -19.63 11.26 -19.69
CA LYS A 298 -19.29 11.47 -18.27
C LYS A 298 -20.45 11.10 -17.34
N ASN A 299 -21.66 11.58 -17.63
CA ASN A 299 -22.84 11.27 -16.81
C ASN A 299 -23.22 9.78 -16.86
N PHE A 300 -23.02 9.13 -18.01
CA PHE A 300 -23.20 7.69 -18.13
C PHE A 300 -22.22 6.93 -17.24
N PHE A 301 -20.92 7.20 -17.35
CA PHE A 301 -19.91 6.50 -16.55
C PHE A 301 -20.14 6.70 -15.04
N LYS A 302 -20.47 7.92 -14.62
CA LYS A 302 -20.86 8.23 -13.23
C LYS A 302 -22.02 7.37 -12.73
N THR A 303 -23.02 7.14 -13.57
CA THR A 303 -24.19 6.32 -13.21
C THR A 303 -23.85 4.83 -13.26
N SER A 304 -23.03 4.40 -14.22
CA SER A 304 -22.60 3.00 -14.37
C SER A 304 -21.75 2.50 -13.21
N ASN A 305 -21.04 3.38 -12.51
CA ASN A 305 -20.30 3.05 -11.29
C ASN A 305 -21.20 2.53 -10.17
N LYS A 306 -22.50 2.88 -10.18
CA LYS A 306 -23.50 2.42 -9.19
C LYS A 306 -24.36 1.28 -9.72
N ASP A 307 -24.79 1.37 -10.98
CA ASP A 307 -25.61 0.36 -11.65
C ASP A 307 -25.28 0.32 -13.14
N ALA A 308 -24.34 -0.56 -13.52
CA ALA A 308 -23.85 -0.67 -14.89
C ALA A 308 -24.95 -1.10 -15.88
N GLU A 309 -25.78 -2.08 -15.50
CA GLU A 309 -26.82 -2.61 -16.37
C GLU A 309 -27.97 -1.62 -16.56
N GLY A 310 -28.41 -0.98 -15.47
CA GLY A 310 -29.43 0.06 -15.50
C GLY A 310 -28.97 1.28 -16.28
N ALA A 311 -27.75 1.76 -16.05
CA ALA A 311 -27.18 2.90 -16.78
C ALA A 311 -27.11 2.62 -18.28
N TYR A 312 -26.66 1.42 -18.69
CA TYR A 312 -26.58 1.06 -20.11
C TYR A 312 -27.97 0.97 -20.74
N LYS A 313 -28.94 0.38 -20.04
CA LYS A 313 -30.33 0.33 -20.50
C LYS A 313 -30.94 1.72 -20.65
N MET A 314 -30.65 2.65 -19.74
CA MET A 314 -31.11 4.04 -19.86
C MET A 314 -30.44 4.74 -21.04
N LEU A 315 -29.12 4.59 -21.19
CA LEU A 315 -28.34 5.28 -22.23
C LEU A 315 -28.81 4.85 -23.61
N THR A 316 -29.07 3.56 -23.79
CA THR A 316 -29.43 2.98 -25.09
C THR A 316 -30.91 3.19 -25.47
N ASN A 317 -31.79 3.45 -24.50
CA ASN A 317 -33.21 3.72 -24.75
C ASN A 317 -33.54 5.21 -24.76
N ASN A 318 -32.82 6.01 -23.96
CA ASN A 318 -33.03 7.44 -23.81
C ASN A 318 -31.72 8.19 -23.46
N PRO A 319 -30.81 8.40 -24.43
CA PRO A 319 -29.58 9.16 -24.22
C PRO A 319 -29.81 10.56 -23.61
N ALA A 320 -30.95 11.19 -23.90
CA ALA A 320 -31.33 12.48 -23.37
C ALA A 320 -31.38 12.56 -21.83
N THR A 321 -31.46 11.41 -21.14
CA THR A 321 -31.34 11.32 -19.68
C THR A 321 -29.95 11.71 -19.18
N PHE A 322 -28.90 11.50 -19.98
CA PHE A 322 -27.52 11.79 -19.62
C PHE A 322 -27.02 13.12 -20.20
N ALA A 323 -27.51 13.54 -21.37
CA ALA A 323 -27.27 14.89 -21.89
C ALA A 323 -28.43 15.35 -22.78
N PRO A 324 -28.92 16.60 -22.65
CA PRO A 324 -30.06 17.07 -23.42
C PRO A 324 -29.76 17.18 -24.92
N ILE A 325 -30.77 16.91 -25.76
CA ILE A 325 -30.68 17.12 -27.21
C ILE A 325 -30.71 18.61 -27.52
N GLU A 326 -29.73 19.07 -28.29
CA GLU A 326 -29.59 20.45 -28.72
C GLU A 326 -30.44 20.70 -29.97
N ILE A 327 -31.74 20.95 -29.77
CA ILE A 327 -32.74 21.11 -30.83
C ILE A 327 -32.31 22.13 -31.89
N ASN A 328 -31.62 23.20 -31.49
CA ASN A 328 -31.13 24.25 -32.37
C ASN A 328 -30.06 23.77 -33.37
N LYS A 329 -29.38 22.65 -33.10
CA LYS A 329 -28.38 22.04 -33.98
C LYS A 329 -28.97 20.97 -34.90
N ILE A 330 -30.27 20.66 -34.78
CA ILE A 330 -30.96 19.74 -35.69
C ILE A 330 -31.17 20.44 -37.04
N LYS A 331 -30.70 19.83 -38.13
CA LYS A 331 -30.86 20.37 -39.49
C LYS A 331 -32.36 20.39 -39.89
N PRO A 332 -32.90 21.53 -40.34
CA PRO A 332 -34.26 21.60 -40.88
C PRO A 332 -34.46 20.67 -42.08
N ARG A 333 -35.68 20.16 -42.28
CA ARG A 333 -36.01 19.29 -43.41
C ARG A 333 -36.44 20.13 -44.62
N LEU A 334 -36.25 19.57 -45.82
CA LEU A 334 -36.61 20.20 -47.10
C LEU A 334 -36.03 21.63 -47.21
N PHE A 335 -34.70 21.78 -47.09
CA PHE A 335 -34.01 23.06 -47.24
C PHE A 335 -34.53 24.22 -46.36
N GLY A 336 -35.08 23.93 -45.17
CA GLY A 336 -35.60 24.95 -44.26
C GLY A 336 -37.10 25.23 -44.39
N LEU A 337 -37.80 24.59 -45.33
CA LEU A 337 -39.26 24.72 -45.46
C LEU A 337 -40.03 24.05 -44.31
N ILE A 338 -39.42 23.08 -43.62
CA ILE A 338 -40.03 22.41 -42.46
C ILE A 338 -39.18 22.71 -41.21
N LYS A 339 -39.78 23.43 -40.27
CA LYS A 339 -39.15 23.77 -38.97
C LYS A 339 -38.98 22.51 -38.12
N VAL A 340 -37.93 22.50 -37.30
CA VAL A 340 -37.65 21.44 -36.34
C VAL A 340 -38.77 21.38 -35.30
N THR A 341 -39.24 20.17 -35.00
CA THR A 341 -40.30 19.91 -34.01
C THR A 341 -39.77 19.05 -32.86
N PRO A 342 -40.48 18.98 -31.72
CA PRO A 342 -40.15 18.05 -30.63
C PRO A 342 -40.07 16.58 -31.08
N GLN A 343 -40.84 16.19 -32.11
CA GLN A 343 -40.78 14.84 -32.67
C GLN A 343 -39.44 14.53 -33.35
N ASP A 344 -38.78 15.53 -33.92
CA ASP A 344 -37.45 15.37 -34.50
C ASP A 344 -36.40 15.13 -33.41
N GLY A 345 -36.52 15.80 -32.26
CA GLY A 345 -35.68 15.53 -31.08
C GLY A 345 -35.83 14.10 -30.55
N ILE A 346 -37.06 13.57 -30.48
CA ILE A 346 -37.33 12.17 -30.08
C ILE A 346 -36.69 11.18 -31.08
N ARG A 347 -36.77 11.47 -32.38
CA ARG A 347 -36.17 10.63 -33.43
C ARG A 347 -34.65 10.58 -33.28
N VAL A 348 -34.01 11.74 -33.18
CA VAL A 348 -32.56 11.86 -33.00
C VAL A 348 -32.10 11.16 -31.71
N ASN A 349 -32.84 11.29 -30.62
CA ASN A 349 -32.54 10.60 -29.36
C ASN A 349 -32.52 9.07 -29.51
N ARG A 350 -33.46 8.49 -30.29
CA ARG A 350 -33.45 7.05 -30.60
C ARG A 350 -32.26 6.67 -31.48
N GLU A 351 -31.94 7.48 -32.49
CA GLU A 351 -30.80 7.25 -33.38
C GLU A 351 -29.47 7.23 -32.62
N ILE A 352 -29.29 8.15 -31.66
CA ILE A 352 -28.12 8.17 -30.76
C ILE A 352 -28.07 6.88 -29.92
N GLY A 353 -29.20 6.48 -29.32
CA GLY A 353 -29.26 5.25 -28.50
C GLY A 353 -28.93 3.99 -29.30
N ASP A 354 -29.44 3.88 -30.53
CA ASP A 354 -29.15 2.75 -31.42
C ASP A 354 -27.71 2.76 -31.96
N PHE A 355 -27.12 3.94 -32.14
CA PHE A 355 -25.70 4.07 -32.45
C PHE A 355 -24.84 3.56 -31.28
N ILE A 356 -25.13 4.00 -30.05
CA ILE A 356 -24.40 3.59 -28.85
C ILE A 356 -24.49 2.08 -28.62
N LYS A 357 -25.66 1.45 -28.83
CA LYS A 357 -25.80 -0.03 -28.74
C LYS A 357 -24.82 -0.80 -29.64
N LYS A 358 -24.46 -0.19 -30.77
CA LYS A 358 -23.58 -0.79 -31.79
C LYS A 358 -22.13 -0.36 -31.63
N LEU A 359 -21.87 0.64 -30.78
CA LEU A 359 -20.55 1.18 -30.54
C LEU A 359 -19.76 0.21 -29.64
N LYS A 360 -18.74 -0.42 -30.22
CA LYS A 360 -17.74 -1.21 -29.49
C LYS A 360 -16.46 -0.39 -29.47
N ALA A 361 -16.25 0.41 -28.42
CA ALA A 361 -15.08 1.28 -28.28
C ALA A 361 -14.27 0.92 -27.03
#